data_AF-A0A7D5F287-F1
#
_entry.id   AF-A0A7D5F287-F1
#
_cell.length_a   1.000
_cell.length_b   1.000
_cell.length_c   1.000
_cell.angle_alpha   90.00
_cell.angle_beta   90.00
_cell.angle_gamma   90.00
#
_symmetry.space_group_name_H-M   'P 1'
#
loop_
_entity.id
_entity.type
_entity.pdbx_description
1 polymer ?
#
loop_
_entity_poly.entity_id
_entity_poly.type
_entity_poly.pdbx_seq_one_letter_code
_entity_poly.pdbx_strand_id
1 'polypeptide(L)'
;MFLINLLFLIIPIMIAMAFLTLVERKILGYMQLRKGPNVVGPYGLLQPFADAMKLFIKEPLKPSTSSITLFIIAPTLALTLAITMWIPLPMPQPFINMNMGVLFILATSSLAVYAILWSGWASNSKYALIGALRAVAQTISYEVTLAIILLSVLLMNGSFTLSTLITTQQFMWLILPSWPLAMMWFISTLAETNRAPFDLTEGESELVSGFNVEYAAGPFALFFMAEYTNIIMMNALTTTLFMGALLNPPMPETFTFSFALKTLILTSTFLWIRASYPRFRYDHLMHLLWKNFLPLTLALCMWHVSLPIIMACVPPQT
;
A
#
# COMPACT_ATOMS: atom_id res chain seq x y z
N MET A 1 23.63 -5.15 16.67
CA MET A 1 23.23 -3.80 16.23
C MET A 1 22.25 -3.85 15.05
N PHE A 2 22.55 -4.54 13.94
CA PHE A 2 21.61 -4.64 12.80
C PHE A 2 20.25 -5.28 13.16
N LEU A 3 20.24 -6.38 13.92
CA LEU A 3 19.00 -7.00 14.41
C LEU A 3 18.17 -6.06 15.30
N ILE A 4 18.84 -5.23 16.09
CA ILE A 4 18.18 -4.22 16.95
C ILE A 4 17.50 -3.17 16.07
N ASN A 5 18.17 -2.71 15.01
CA ASN A 5 17.59 -1.78 14.04
C ASN A 5 16.39 -2.40 13.29
N LEU A 6 16.45 -3.70 12.94
CA LEU A 6 15.32 -4.42 12.35
C LEU A 6 14.11 -4.45 13.30
N LEU A 7 14.33 -4.70 14.59
CA LEU A 7 13.26 -4.67 15.59
C LEU A 7 12.68 -3.26 15.75
N PHE A 8 13.53 -2.22 15.73
CA PHE A 8 13.08 -0.82 15.75
C PHE A 8 12.37 -0.38 14.47
N LEU A 9 12.54 -1.08 13.35
CA LEU A 9 11.73 -0.88 12.15
C LEU A 9 10.36 -1.56 12.29
N ILE A 10 10.35 -2.86 12.58
CA ILE A 10 9.13 -3.68 12.51
C ILE A 10 8.14 -3.34 13.63
N ILE A 11 8.61 -3.16 14.87
CA ILE A 11 7.72 -2.97 16.03
C ILE A 11 6.89 -1.68 15.88
N PRO A 12 7.48 -0.51 15.57
CA PRO A 12 6.70 0.71 15.34
C PRO A 12 5.76 0.62 14.14
N ILE A 13 6.12 -0.08 13.06
CA ILE A 13 5.22 -0.29 11.91
C ILE A 13 3.97 -1.07 12.35
N MET A 14 4.14 -2.13 13.13
CA MET A 14 3.01 -2.92 13.64
C MET A 14 2.13 -2.10 14.59
N ILE A 15 2.75 -1.26 15.43
CA ILE A 15 2.01 -0.34 16.31
C ILE A 15 1.26 0.71 15.48
N ALA A 16 1.90 1.29 14.47
CA ALA A 16 1.29 2.27 13.58
C ALA A 16 0.09 1.68 12.83
N MET A 17 0.23 0.45 12.33
CA MET A 17 -0.88 -0.29 11.72
C MET A 17 -2.02 -0.50 12.73
N ALA A 18 -1.73 -0.91 13.97
CA ALA A 18 -2.76 -1.11 14.98
C ALA A 18 -3.54 0.19 15.25
N PHE A 19 -2.84 1.33 15.39
CA PHE A 19 -3.50 2.63 15.58
C PHE A 19 -4.21 3.14 14.32
N LEU A 20 -3.77 2.78 13.11
CA LEU A 20 -4.47 3.12 11.88
C LEU A 20 -5.91 2.57 11.89
N THR A 21 -6.14 1.39 12.46
CA THR A 21 -7.49 0.80 12.60
C THR A 21 -8.41 1.68 13.44
N LEU A 22 -7.89 2.28 14.50
CA LEU A 22 -8.63 3.21 15.36
C LEU A 22 -8.87 4.54 14.66
N VAL A 23 -7.84 5.06 13.99
CA VAL A 23 -7.93 6.32 13.23
C VAL A 23 -8.98 6.18 12.15
N GLU A 24 -9.00 5.07 11.42
CA GLU A 24 -10.03 4.78 10.43
C GLU A 24 -11.43 4.81 11.04
N ARG A 25 -11.69 4.04 12.10
CA ARG A 25 -13.04 4.00 12.71
C ARG A 25 -13.49 5.36 13.23
N LYS A 26 -12.56 6.20 13.69
CA LYS A 26 -12.86 7.56 14.13
C LYS A 26 -13.14 8.50 12.98
N ILE A 27 -12.24 8.58 11.99
CA ILE A 27 -12.40 9.47 10.82
C ILE A 27 -13.69 9.12 10.07
N LEU A 28 -13.92 7.83 9.79
CA LEU A 28 -15.17 7.37 9.17
C LEU A 28 -16.38 7.70 10.05
N GLY A 29 -16.28 7.53 11.37
CA GLY A 29 -17.34 7.90 12.29
C GLY A 29 -17.73 9.37 12.14
N TYR A 30 -16.76 10.27 12.25
CA TYR A 30 -17.00 11.72 12.16
C TYR A 30 -17.53 12.14 10.78
N MET A 31 -17.01 11.55 9.69
CA MET A 31 -17.53 11.80 8.33
C MET A 31 -18.98 11.32 8.17
N GLN A 32 -19.37 10.26 8.88
CA GLN A 32 -20.73 9.72 8.90
C GLN A 32 -21.62 10.33 9.99
N LEU A 33 -21.23 11.47 10.58
CA LEU A 33 -21.97 12.16 11.66
C LEU A 33 -22.23 11.29 12.90
N ARG A 34 -21.35 10.33 13.20
CA ARG A 34 -21.38 9.50 14.42
C ARG A 34 -20.04 9.50 15.14
N LYS A 35 -20.00 9.00 16.37
CA LYS A 35 -18.74 8.85 17.11
C LYS A 35 -18.07 7.52 16.75
N GLY A 36 -16.74 7.54 16.62
CA GLY A 36 -15.93 6.32 16.60
C GLY A 36 -15.80 5.68 17.99
N PRO A 37 -14.96 4.63 18.13
CA PRO A 37 -14.72 3.96 19.40
C PRO A 37 -14.17 4.93 20.46
N ASN A 38 -14.91 5.09 21.57
CA ASN A 38 -14.55 5.99 22.66
C ASN A 38 -14.62 5.33 24.06
N VAL A 39 -15.03 4.06 24.17
CA VAL A 39 -15.37 3.40 25.46
C VAL A 39 -14.24 2.55 26.03
N VAL A 40 -13.58 1.70 25.22
CA VAL A 40 -12.59 0.70 25.69
C VAL A 40 -11.33 1.31 26.33
N GLY A 41 -11.10 2.61 26.15
CA GLY A 41 -10.04 3.37 26.81
C GLY A 41 -10.30 4.88 26.68
N PRO A 42 -9.40 5.75 27.18
CA PRO A 42 -9.53 7.19 27.02
C PRO A 42 -9.57 7.54 25.53
N TYR A 43 -10.69 8.07 25.06
CA TYR A 43 -10.98 8.27 23.64
C TYR A 43 -10.72 7.02 22.78
N GLY A 44 -10.93 5.82 23.32
CA GLY A 44 -10.76 4.56 22.60
C GLY A 44 -9.33 4.11 22.32
N LEU A 45 -8.28 4.77 22.85
CA LEU A 45 -6.87 4.44 22.54
C LEU A 45 -6.50 2.97 22.74
N LEU A 46 -7.18 2.25 23.64
CA LEU A 46 -6.94 0.82 23.92
C LEU A 46 -7.70 -0.13 22.98
N GLN A 47 -8.53 0.38 22.06
CA GLN A 47 -9.32 -0.43 21.14
C GLN A 47 -8.49 -1.38 20.27
N PRO A 48 -7.36 -0.95 19.64
CA PRO A 48 -6.58 -1.85 18.80
C PRO A 48 -6.01 -3.05 19.56
N PHE A 49 -5.60 -2.84 20.81
CA PHE A 49 -5.09 -3.91 21.66
C PHE A 49 -6.20 -4.90 22.05
N ALA A 50 -7.41 -4.41 22.34
CA ALA A 50 -8.56 -5.27 22.60
C ALA A 50 -8.96 -6.10 21.38
N ASP A 51 -8.94 -5.50 20.19
CA ASP A 51 -9.25 -6.19 18.93
C ASP A 51 -8.18 -7.25 18.61
N ALA A 52 -6.90 -6.94 18.80
CA ALA A 52 -5.81 -7.90 18.64
C ALA A 52 -5.94 -9.08 19.61
N MET A 53 -6.13 -8.80 20.90
CA MET A 53 -6.29 -9.84 21.93
C MET A 53 -7.49 -10.74 21.64
N LYS A 54 -8.62 -10.15 21.20
CA LYS A 54 -9.81 -10.90 20.79
C LYS A 54 -9.52 -11.85 19.63
N LEU A 55 -8.81 -11.38 18.60
CA LEU A 55 -8.52 -12.20 17.41
C LEU A 55 -7.56 -13.35 17.72
N PHE A 56 -6.63 -13.19 18.66
CA PHE A 56 -5.69 -14.26 19.03
C PHE A 56 -6.26 -15.28 20.03
N ILE A 57 -7.25 -14.91 20.85
CA ILE A 57 -7.91 -15.84 21.78
C ILE A 57 -9.00 -16.66 21.08
N LYS A 58 -9.61 -16.10 20.02
CA LYS A 58 -10.67 -16.79 19.28
C LYS A 58 -10.13 -18.06 18.62
N GLU A 59 -10.93 -19.12 18.63
CA GLU A 59 -10.57 -20.40 18.01
C GLU A 59 -10.28 -20.23 16.51
N PRO A 60 -9.13 -20.72 16.02
CA PRO A 60 -8.83 -20.72 14.59
C PRO A 60 -9.64 -21.83 13.90
N LEU A 61 -10.65 -21.42 13.11
CA LEU A 61 -11.40 -22.35 12.27
C LEU A 61 -10.51 -22.83 11.12
N LYS A 62 -10.48 -24.16 10.92
CA LYS A 62 -9.85 -24.81 9.78
C LYS A 62 -10.92 -25.64 9.07
N PRO A 63 -11.40 -25.22 7.88
CA PRO A 63 -12.43 -25.96 7.17
C PRO A 63 -11.89 -27.30 6.64
N SER A 64 -12.71 -28.35 6.71
CA SER A 64 -12.32 -29.72 6.32
C SER A 64 -12.01 -29.88 4.83
N THR A 65 -12.56 -29.00 3.99
CA THR A 65 -12.38 -29.00 2.53
C THR A 65 -11.11 -28.28 2.08
N SER A 66 -10.38 -27.64 3.00
CA SER A 66 -9.22 -26.80 2.65
C SER A 66 -7.93 -27.58 2.44
N SER A 67 -7.07 -27.05 1.57
CA SER A 67 -5.67 -27.48 1.49
C SER A 67 -4.87 -26.82 2.61
N ILE A 68 -4.59 -27.59 3.67
CA ILE A 68 -4.03 -27.09 4.94
C ILE A 68 -2.70 -26.35 4.76
N THR A 69 -1.81 -26.83 3.88
CA THR A 69 -0.48 -26.24 3.68
C THR A 69 -0.57 -24.80 3.16
N LEU A 70 -1.27 -24.59 2.05
CA LEU A 70 -1.48 -23.27 1.48
C LEU A 70 -2.35 -22.37 2.37
N PHE A 71 -3.33 -22.95 3.07
CA PHE A 71 -4.19 -22.19 3.97
C PHE A 71 -3.39 -21.52 5.10
N ILE A 72 -2.36 -22.20 5.63
CA ILE A 72 -1.49 -21.66 6.68
C ILE A 72 -0.40 -20.73 6.12
N ILE A 73 0.16 -21.05 4.94
CA ILE A 73 1.25 -20.27 4.32
C ILE A 73 0.75 -18.93 3.76
N ALA A 74 -0.47 -18.87 3.23
CA ALA A 74 -0.95 -17.65 2.57
C ALA A 74 -1.00 -16.40 3.49
N PRO A 75 -1.57 -16.45 4.71
CA PRO A 75 -1.57 -15.29 5.61
C PRO A 75 -0.17 -14.92 6.12
N THR A 76 0.70 -15.91 6.35
CA THR A 76 2.08 -15.62 6.80
C THR A 76 2.87 -14.97 5.69
N LEU A 77 2.72 -15.46 4.44
CA LEU A 77 3.31 -14.84 3.26
C LEU A 77 2.84 -13.39 3.10
N ALA A 78 1.53 -13.12 3.21
CA ALA A 78 0.98 -11.77 3.11
C ALA A 78 1.65 -10.78 4.08
N LEU A 79 1.75 -11.14 5.36
CA LEU A 79 2.39 -10.28 6.36
C LEU A 79 3.90 -10.15 6.11
N THR A 80 4.59 -11.24 5.75
CA THR A 80 6.04 -11.17 5.49
C THR A 80 6.36 -10.23 4.33
N LEU A 81 5.60 -10.31 3.23
CA LEU A 81 5.77 -9.43 2.07
C LEU A 81 5.49 -7.97 2.45
N ALA A 82 4.39 -7.72 3.16
CA ALA A 82 4.02 -6.37 3.60
C ALA A 82 5.10 -5.71 4.47
N ILE A 83 5.76 -6.47 5.35
CA ILE A 83 6.88 -5.97 6.17
C ILE A 83 8.15 -5.76 5.33
N THR A 84 8.46 -6.68 4.41
CA THR A 84 9.68 -6.57 3.58
C THR A 84 9.69 -5.33 2.67
N MET A 85 8.52 -4.85 2.26
CA MET A 85 8.38 -3.63 1.45
C MET A 85 8.96 -2.37 2.13
N TRP A 86 9.07 -2.37 3.45
CA TRP A 86 9.58 -1.22 4.22
C TRP A 86 11.11 -1.10 4.24
N ILE A 87 11.81 -2.19 3.93
CA ILE A 87 13.27 -2.28 4.03
C ILE A 87 14.01 -1.20 3.20
N PRO A 88 13.66 -0.97 1.92
CA PRO A 88 14.34 0.01 1.09
C PRO A 88 13.80 1.44 1.23
N LEU A 89 12.70 1.66 1.98
CA LEU A 89 12.10 2.99 2.12
C LEU A 89 13.06 3.93 2.90
N PRO A 90 13.45 5.08 2.34
CA PRO A 90 14.38 5.99 2.98
C PRO A 90 13.67 6.83 4.05
N MET A 91 14.08 6.65 5.31
CA MET A 91 13.59 7.43 6.44
C MET A 91 14.73 7.98 7.30
N PRO A 92 15.32 9.16 6.98
CA PRO A 92 15.97 9.55 5.71
C PRO A 92 17.01 8.55 5.18
N GLN A 93 17.47 7.61 5.99
CA GLN A 93 18.30 6.49 5.56
C GLN A 93 17.44 5.23 5.51
N PRO A 94 17.51 4.42 4.44
CA PRO A 94 16.80 3.14 4.40
C PRO A 94 17.47 2.10 5.30
N PHE A 95 16.71 1.09 5.72
CA PHE A 95 17.28 -0.02 6.51
C PHE A 95 18.31 -0.81 5.70
N ILE A 96 17.99 -1.09 4.42
CA ILE A 96 18.95 -1.61 3.44
C ILE A 96 18.96 -0.65 2.25
N ASN A 97 20.10 0.02 2.03
CA ASN A 97 20.28 0.87 0.86
C ASN A 97 20.54 0.00 -0.38
N MET A 98 19.52 -0.16 -1.22
CA MET A 98 19.57 -0.96 -2.44
C MET A 98 19.70 -0.06 -3.67
N ASN A 99 20.58 -0.42 -4.62
CA ASN A 99 20.70 0.29 -5.89
C ASN A 99 19.40 0.22 -6.72
N MET A 100 18.74 -0.94 -6.69
CA MET A 100 17.47 -1.19 -7.37
C MET A 100 16.29 -1.22 -6.39
N GLY A 101 16.26 -0.28 -5.43
CA GLY A 101 15.26 -0.27 -4.37
C GLY A 101 13.82 -0.18 -4.88
N VAL A 102 13.58 0.57 -5.96
CA VAL A 102 12.24 0.71 -6.52
C VAL A 102 11.77 -0.57 -7.24
N LEU A 103 12.67 -1.24 -7.97
CA LEU A 103 12.35 -2.52 -8.61
C LEU A 103 12.11 -3.62 -7.58
N PHE A 104 12.83 -3.58 -6.45
CA PHE A 104 12.55 -4.49 -5.33
C PHE A 104 11.11 -4.35 -4.87
N ILE A 105 10.63 -3.12 -4.62
CA ILE A 105 9.25 -2.84 -4.21
C ILE A 105 8.25 -3.37 -5.24
N LEU A 106 8.46 -3.08 -6.53
CA LEU A 106 7.59 -3.58 -7.61
C LEU A 106 7.54 -5.12 -7.65
N ALA A 107 8.67 -5.78 -7.48
CA ALA A 107 8.74 -7.24 -7.46
C ALA A 107 8.00 -7.81 -6.24
N THR A 108 8.23 -7.26 -5.05
CA THR A 108 7.56 -7.74 -3.84
C THR A 108 6.07 -7.43 -3.80
N SER A 109 5.60 -6.34 -4.45
CA SER A 109 4.15 -6.12 -4.60
C SER A 109 3.51 -7.13 -5.55
N SER A 110 4.17 -7.48 -6.67
CA SER A 110 3.68 -8.56 -7.56
C SER A 110 3.61 -9.93 -6.88
N LEU A 111 4.51 -10.18 -5.90
CA LEU A 111 4.49 -11.38 -5.09
C LEU A 111 3.30 -11.42 -4.10
N ALA A 112 2.81 -10.26 -3.64
CA ALA A 112 1.72 -10.18 -2.66
C ALA A 112 0.40 -10.74 -3.21
N VAL A 113 0.21 -10.70 -4.53
CA VAL A 113 -0.95 -11.27 -5.22
C VAL A 113 -1.07 -12.78 -4.98
N TYR A 114 0.04 -13.50 -4.89
CA TYR A 114 0.01 -14.95 -4.65
C TYR A 114 -0.55 -15.30 -3.28
N ALA A 115 -0.37 -14.45 -2.26
CA ALA A 115 -0.98 -14.68 -0.96
C ALA A 115 -2.51 -14.62 -1.02
N ILE A 116 -3.07 -13.71 -1.82
CA ILE A 116 -4.52 -13.60 -2.05
C ILE A 116 -5.03 -14.76 -2.93
N LEU A 117 -4.27 -15.14 -3.95
CA LEU A 117 -4.65 -16.26 -4.83
C LEU A 117 -4.64 -17.60 -4.09
N TRP A 118 -3.57 -17.87 -3.33
CA TRP A 118 -3.44 -19.11 -2.57
C TRP A 118 -4.50 -19.21 -1.47
N SER A 119 -4.87 -18.11 -0.81
CA SER A 119 -5.93 -18.14 0.20
C SER A 119 -7.32 -18.45 -0.40
N GLY A 120 -7.65 -17.84 -1.53
CA GLY A 120 -8.93 -18.13 -2.20
C GLY A 120 -9.01 -19.54 -2.79
N TRP A 121 -7.91 -20.08 -3.30
CA TRP A 121 -7.87 -21.46 -3.79
C TRP A 121 -7.86 -22.48 -2.65
N ALA A 122 -7.07 -22.23 -1.60
CA ALA A 122 -6.89 -23.17 -0.50
C ALA A 122 -8.15 -23.36 0.35
N SER A 123 -9.01 -22.34 0.42
CA SER A 123 -10.27 -22.39 1.19
C SER A 123 -11.36 -23.26 0.53
N ASN A 124 -11.20 -23.62 -0.76
CA ASN A 124 -12.11 -24.51 -1.49
C ASN A 124 -13.60 -24.09 -1.41
N SER A 125 -13.87 -22.79 -1.31
CA SER A 125 -15.21 -22.21 -1.38
C SER A 125 -15.38 -21.43 -2.69
N LYS A 126 -16.57 -21.52 -3.30
CA LYS A 126 -16.81 -20.87 -4.60
C LYS A 126 -16.67 -19.35 -4.53
N TYR A 127 -17.12 -18.74 -3.43
CA TYR A 127 -17.02 -17.29 -3.22
C TYR A 127 -15.57 -16.84 -3.04
N ALA A 128 -14.77 -17.59 -2.28
CA ALA A 128 -13.37 -17.25 -2.09
C ALA A 128 -12.56 -17.38 -3.38
N LEU A 129 -12.86 -18.40 -4.21
CA LEU A 129 -12.24 -18.53 -5.52
C LEU A 129 -12.60 -17.38 -6.46
N ILE A 130 -13.87 -16.95 -6.50
CA ILE A 130 -14.30 -15.79 -7.31
C ILE A 130 -13.61 -14.51 -6.82
N GLY A 131 -13.53 -14.29 -5.50
CA GLY A 131 -12.82 -13.16 -4.91
C GLY A 131 -11.34 -13.13 -5.28
N ALA A 132 -10.66 -14.28 -5.20
CA ALA A 132 -9.25 -14.39 -5.58
C ALA A 132 -9.02 -14.15 -7.08
N LEU A 133 -9.86 -14.68 -7.97
CA LEU A 133 -9.72 -14.44 -9.41
C LEU A 133 -9.94 -12.96 -9.77
N ARG A 134 -10.88 -12.28 -9.08
CA ARG A 134 -11.07 -10.83 -9.23
C ARG A 134 -9.87 -10.05 -8.73
N ALA A 135 -9.30 -10.44 -7.59
CA ALA A 135 -8.08 -9.86 -7.06
C ALA A 135 -6.93 -9.98 -8.07
N VAL A 136 -6.67 -11.18 -8.58
CA VAL A 136 -5.62 -11.40 -9.59
C VAL A 136 -5.84 -10.53 -10.82
N ALA A 137 -7.06 -10.49 -11.35
CA ALA A 137 -7.31 -9.70 -12.54
C ALA A 137 -7.19 -8.18 -12.29
N GLN A 138 -7.59 -7.70 -11.11
CA GLN A 138 -7.34 -6.34 -10.66
C GLN A 138 -5.83 -6.07 -10.57
N THR A 139 -5.06 -6.99 -9.99
CA THR A 139 -3.61 -6.84 -9.81
C THR A 139 -2.83 -6.69 -11.10
N ILE A 140 -3.09 -7.59 -12.07
CA ILE A 140 -2.49 -7.53 -13.39
C ILE A 140 -2.80 -6.19 -14.08
N SER A 141 -4.04 -5.69 -13.91
CA SER A 141 -4.46 -4.47 -14.61
C SER A 141 -3.78 -3.21 -14.09
N TYR A 142 -3.59 -3.05 -12.77
CA TYR A 142 -2.94 -1.86 -12.24
C TYR A 142 -1.42 -1.95 -12.29
N GLU A 143 -0.82 -3.15 -12.17
CA GLU A 143 0.64 -3.34 -12.20
C GLU A 143 1.28 -2.79 -13.47
N VAL A 144 0.64 -3.00 -14.62
CA VAL A 144 1.11 -2.48 -15.91
C VAL A 144 1.20 -0.96 -15.86
N THR A 145 0.14 -0.29 -15.38
CA THR A 145 0.15 1.18 -15.27
C THR A 145 1.11 1.67 -14.21
N LEU A 146 1.19 0.97 -13.07
CA LEU A 146 2.05 1.31 -11.93
C LEU A 146 3.53 1.29 -12.36
N ALA A 147 3.97 0.25 -13.07
CA ALA A 147 5.34 0.13 -13.57
C ALA A 147 5.70 1.25 -14.56
N ILE A 148 4.79 1.59 -15.50
CA ILE A 148 5.04 2.65 -16.50
C ILE A 148 5.07 4.03 -15.84
N ILE A 149 4.14 4.31 -14.91
CA ILE A 149 4.13 5.58 -14.17
C ILE A 149 5.44 5.72 -13.38
N LEU A 150 5.81 4.68 -12.65
CA LEU A 150 7.02 4.68 -11.84
C LEU A 150 8.28 4.85 -12.71
N LEU A 151 8.36 4.18 -13.86
CA LEU A 151 9.43 4.39 -14.83
C LEU A 151 9.50 5.86 -15.27
N SER A 152 8.37 6.45 -15.64
CA SER A 152 8.32 7.83 -16.13
C SER A 152 8.74 8.87 -15.07
N VAL A 153 8.46 8.59 -13.80
CA VAL A 153 8.92 9.41 -12.66
C VAL A 153 10.42 9.25 -12.44
N LEU A 154 10.95 8.02 -12.53
CA LEU A 154 12.37 7.74 -12.32
C LEU A 154 13.27 8.26 -13.45
N LEU A 155 12.75 8.54 -14.64
CA LEU A 155 13.49 9.24 -15.69
C LEU A 155 13.95 10.63 -15.26
N MET A 156 13.25 11.28 -14.31
CA MET A 156 13.68 12.54 -13.68
C MET A 156 14.68 12.32 -12.54
N ASN A 157 14.79 11.09 -12.02
CA ASN A 157 15.75 10.74 -10.96
C ASN A 157 17.11 10.28 -11.51
N GLY A 158 17.11 9.56 -12.64
CA GLY A 158 18.31 9.01 -13.27
C GLY A 158 18.72 7.62 -12.77
N SER A 159 18.21 7.18 -11.62
CA SER A 159 18.49 5.88 -11.01
C SER A 159 17.24 5.24 -10.37
N PHE A 160 17.35 3.97 -9.97
CA PHE A 160 16.29 3.22 -9.27
C PHE A 160 16.48 3.22 -7.73
N THR A 161 17.40 4.04 -7.21
CA THR A 161 17.62 4.22 -5.79
C THR A 161 16.56 5.13 -5.19
N LEU A 162 15.92 4.71 -4.10
CA LEU A 162 14.97 5.56 -3.38
C LEU A 162 15.65 6.71 -2.63
N SER A 163 16.91 6.53 -2.22
CA SER A 163 17.68 7.57 -1.52
C SER A 163 18.00 8.78 -2.41
N THR A 164 18.23 8.57 -3.71
CA THR A 164 18.45 9.67 -4.67
C THR A 164 17.16 10.44 -5.00
N LEU A 165 15.98 9.87 -4.77
CA LEU A 165 14.73 10.63 -4.87
C LEU A 165 14.66 11.78 -3.85
N ILE A 166 15.38 11.67 -2.73
CA ILE A 166 15.50 12.77 -1.76
C ILE A 166 16.37 13.90 -2.33
N THR A 167 17.46 13.58 -3.01
CA THR A 167 18.36 14.59 -3.58
C THR A 167 17.74 15.29 -4.79
N THR A 168 17.01 14.56 -5.63
CA THR A 168 16.32 15.14 -6.80
C THR A 168 15.22 16.12 -6.42
N GLN A 169 14.56 15.89 -5.29
CA GLN A 169 13.44 16.72 -4.81
C GLN A 169 13.87 17.86 -3.87
N GLN A 170 15.18 18.15 -3.78
CA GLN A 170 15.68 19.22 -2.90
C GLN A 170 15.16 20.60 -3.28
N PHE A 171 15.11 20.91 -4.58
CA PHE A 171 14.70 22.24 -5.05
C PHE A 171 13.19 22.36 -5.24
N MET A 172 12.57 21.36 -5.86
CA MET A 172 11.14 21.34 -6.14
C MET A 172 10.59 19.94 -5.91
N TRP A 173 9.35 19.85 -5.42
CA TRP A 173 8.65 18.58 -5.31
C TRP A 173 8.34 18.01 -6.69
N LEU A 174 8.53 16.71 -6.85
CA LEU A 174 8.31 16.04 -8.13
C LEU A 174 6.84 16.05 -8.53
N ILE A 175 5.91 16.27 -7.59
CA ILE A 175 4.50 16.44 -7.90
C ILE A 175 4.23 17.60 -8.88
N LEU A 176 5.04 18.66 -8.88
CA LEU A 176 4.82 19.83 -9.74
C LEU A 176 5.05 19.50 -11.23
N PRO A 177 6.22 18.99 -11.65
CA PRO A 177 6.43 18.62 -13.06
C PRO A 177 5.63 17.40 -13.50
N SER A 178 5.29 16.48 -12.59
CA SER A 178 4.62 15.22 -12.92
C SER A 178 3.25 15.07 -12.26
N TRP A 179 2.47 16.14 -12.12
CA TRP A 179 1.16 16.09 -11.46
C TRP A 179 0.16 15.09 -12.10
N PRO A 180 0.10 14.89 -13.44
CA PRO A 180 -0.81 13.91 -14.02
C PRO A 180 -0.41 12.48 -13.65
N LEU A 181 0.90 12.21 -13.62
CA LEU A 181 1.44 10.94 -13.16
C LEU A 181 1.16 10.72 -11.68
N ALA A 182 1.30 11.76 -10.84
CA ALA A 182 1.01 11.67 -9.40
C ALA A 182 -0.46 11.35 -9.13
N MET A 183 -1.39 11.94 -9.90
CA MET A 183 -2.82 11.65 -9.77
C MET A 183 -3.15 10.22 -10.19
N MET A 184 -2.65 9.77 -11.35
CA MET A 184 -2.84 8.38 -11.79
C MET A 184 -2.17 7.38 -10.86
N TRP A 185 -0.98 7.71 -10.37
CA TRP A 185 -0.24 6.93 -9.37
C TRP A 185 -1.09 6.71 -8.13
N PHE A 186 -1.64 7.79 -7.56
CA PHE A 186 -2.44 7.73 -6.36
C PHE A 186 -3.73 6.90 -6.53
N ILE A 187 -4.35 6.94 -7.72
CA ILE A 187 -5.49 6.07 -8.03
C ILE A 187 -5.05 4.60 -8.20
N SER A 188 -3.88 4.37 -8.82
CA SER A 188 -3.34 3.01 -8.96
C SER A 188 -2.95 2.40 -7.61
N THR A 189 -2.43 3.16 -6.66
CA THR A 189 -2.12 2.66 -5.31
C THR A 189 -3.37 2.39 -4.47
N LEU A 190 -4.45 3.15 -4.68
CA LEU A 190 -5.77 2.82 -4.12
C LEU A 190 -6.28 1.47 -4.65
N ALA A 191 -6.11 1.22 -5.96
CA ALA A 191 -6.47 -0.05 -6.57
C ALA A 191 -5.57 -1.21 -6.09
N GLU A 192 -4.27 -0.96 -5.87
CA GLU A 192 -3.32 -1.96 -5.39
C GLU A 192 -3.56 -2.40 -3.95
N THR A 193 -3.99 -1.47 -3.10
CA THR A 193 -4.33 -1.77 -1.70
C THR A 193 -5.74 -2.33 -1.52
N ASN A 194 -6.46 -2.62 -2.62
CA ASN A 194 -7.84 -3.11 -2.63
C ASN A 194 -8.81 -2.26 -1.78
N ARG A 195 -8.59 -0.94 -1.70
CA ARG A 195 -9.44 -0.05 -0.90
C ARG A 195 -10.56 0.57 -1.71
N ALA A 196 -11.68 0.86 -1.04
CA ALA A 196 -12.80 1.54 -1.67
C ALA A 196 -12.32 2.86 -2.30
N PRO A 197 -12.70 3.14 -3.57
CA PRO A 197 -13.80 2.53 -4.33
C PRO A 197 -13.45 1.24 -5.11
N PHE A 198 -12.21 0.75 -5.04
CA PHE A 198 -11.70 -0.45 -5.75
C PHE A 198 -11.61 -1.71 -4.86
N ASP A 199 -12.41 -1.76 -3.80
CA ASP A 199 -12.56 -2.91 -2.92
C ASP A 199 -13.47 -3.97 -3.58
N LEU A 200 -12.91 -4.69 -4.56
CA LEU A 200 -13.59 -5.77 -5.30
C LEU A 200 -13.30 -7.15 -4.73
N THR A 201 -12.21 -7.26 -3.97
CA THR A 201 -11.70 -8.52 -3.43
C THR A 201 -12.45 -8.95 -2.18
N GLU A 202 -12.89 -8.00 -1.36
CA GLU A 202 -13.64 -8.28 -0.12
C GLU A 202 -15.12 -7.90 -0.23
N GLY A 203 -15.55 -7.40 -1.40
CA GLY A 203 -16.86 -6.77 -1.63
C GLY A 203 -18.01 -7.39 -0.83
N GLU A 204 -18.33 -6.81 0.31
CA GLU A 204 -19.26 -7.37 1.30
C GLU A 204 -20.65 -7.65 0.71
N SER A 205 -21.09 -6.79 -0.21
CA SER A 205 -22.38 -6.89 -0.89
C SER A 205 -22.44 -8.00 -1.94
N GLU A 206 -21.30 -8.42 -2.47
CA GLU A 206 -21.23 -9.37 -3.60
C GLU A 206 -20.68 -10.74 -3.17
N LEU A 207 -19.73 -10.77 -2.24
CA LEU A 207 -18.93 -11.95 -1.88
C LEU A 207 -18.87 -12.23 -0.37
N VAL A 208 -19.68 -11.54 0.44
CA VAL A 208 -19.66 -11.57 1.92
C VAL A 208 -18.37 -11.03 2.53
N SER A 209 -17.22 -11.63 2.20
CA SER A 209 -15.87 -11.10 2.44
C SER A 209 -14.81 -11.57 1.42
N GLY A 210 -15.21 -12.28 0.36
CA GLY A 210 -14.33 -12.68 -0.74
C GLY A 210 -13.28 -13.74 -0.37
N PHE A 211 -11.99 -13.44 -0.61
CA PHE A 211 -10.91 -14.45 -0.47
C PHE A 211 -10.68 -14.91 0.97
N ASN A 212 -11.06 -14.11 1.96
CA ASN A 212 -10.83 -14.38 3.37
C ASN A 212 -12.06 -14.97 4.11
N VAL A 213 -13.14 -15.36 3.40
CA VAL A 213 -14.41 -15.84 3.99
C VAL A 213 -14.24 -16.98 4.99
N GLU A 214 -13.35 -17.92 4.69
CA GLU A 214 -13.11 -19.10 5.54
C GLU A 214 -12.05 -18.86 6.63
N TYR A 215 -11.40 -17.69 6.62
CA TYR A 215 -10.35 -17.37 7.59
C TYR A 215 -10.96 -16.78 8.85
N ALA A 216 -10.70 -17.42 9.98
CA ALA A 216 -11.11 -16.93 11.30
C ALA A 216 -9.92 -16.54 12.17
N ALA A 217 -10.17 -15.69 13.17
CA ALA A 217 -9.25 -15.42 14.29
C ALA A 217 -7.84 -14.96 13.85
N GLY A 218 -6.79 -15.67 14.27
CA GLY A 218 -5.39 -15.32 14.00
C GLY A 218 -5.03 -15.23 12.51
N PRO A 219 -5.29 -16.27 11.69
CA PRO A 219 -5.05 -16.21 10.24
C PRO A 219 -5.73 -15.04 9.54
N PHE A 220 -6.96 -14.69 9.94
CA PHE A 220 -7.64 -13.49 9.45
C PHE A 220 -6.92 -12.21 9.87
N ALA A 221 -6.47 -12.14 11.13
CA ALA A 221 -5.71 -11.01 11.63
C ALA A 221 -4.43 -10.77 10.80
N LEU A 222 -3.75 -11.80 10.34
CA LEU A 222 -2.55 -11.66 9.50
C LEU A 222 -2.82 -10.96 8.16
N PHE A 223 -3.93 -11.29 7.48
CA PHE A 223 -4.34 -10.58 6.26
C PHE A 223 -4.68 -9.12 6.53
N PHE A 224 -5.46 -8.87 7.58
CA PHE A 224 -5.85 -7.52 7.97
C PHE A 224 -4.62 -6.68 8.34
N MET A 225 -3.66 -7.25 9.09
CA MET A 225 -2.40 -6.57 9.39
C MET A 225 -1.59 -6.30 8.11
N ALA A 226 -1.55 -7.23 7.16
CA ALA A 226 -0.86 -7.06 5.88
C ALA A 226 -1.49 -5.95 5.01
N GLU A 227 -2.81 -5.90 4.90
CA GLU A 227 -3.51 -4.87 4.12
C GLU A 227 -3.23 -3.47 4.68
N TYR A 228 -3.35 -3.29 6.00
CA TYR A 228 -3.14 -1.98 6.62
C TYR A 228 -1.67 -1.55 6.63
N THR A 229 -0.73 -2.49 6.76
CA THR A 229 0.69 -2.18 6.59
C THR A 229 0.99 -1.77 5.14
N ASN A 230 0.36 -2.41 4.14
CA ASN A 230 0.46 -2.01 2.73
C ASN A 230 -0.14 -0.62 2.48
N ILE A 231 -1.25 -0.23 3.13
CA ILE A 231 -1.81 1.12 3.01
C ILE A 231 -0.79 2.18 3.45
N ILE A 232 -0.18 2.00 4.62
CA ILE A 232 0.80 2.97 5.14
C ILE A 232 2.04 2.96 4.24
N MET A 233 2.51 1.78 3.83
CA MET A 233 3.69 1.62 2.99
C MET A 233 3.51 2.27 1.61
N MET A 234 2.37 2.06 0.94
CA MET A 234 2.11 2.69 -0.35
C MET A 234 2.02 4.21 -0.23
N ASN A 235 1.40 4.72 0.84
CA ASN A 235 1.39 6.16 1.10
C ASN A 235 2.79 6.68 1.44
N ALA A 236 3.61 5.93 2.17
CA ALA A 236 5.02 6.22 2.39
C ALA A 236 5.82 6.25 1.09
N LEU A 237 5.55 5.34 0.16
CA LEU A 237 6.17 5.38 -1.16
C LEU A 237 5.70 6.58 -1.97
N THR A 238 4.41 6.91 -1.96
CA THR A 238 3.87 8.08 -2.67
C THR A 238 4.50 9.39 -2.18
N THR A 239 4.76 9.54 -0.87
CA THR A 239 5.47 10.71 -0.34
C THR A 239 6.92 10.73 -0.77
N THR A 240 7.62 9.59 -0.78
CA THR A 240 9.00 9.55 -1.31
C THR A 240 9.08 9.91 -2.80
N LEU A 241 8.10 9.45 -3.60
CA LEU A 241 8.11 9.69 -5.05
C LEU A 241 7.75 11.13 -5.42
N PHE A 242 6.75 11.75 -4.77
CA PHE A 242 6.20 13.03 -5.25
C PHE A 242 6.36 14.18 -4.27
N MET A 243 6.45 13.91 -2.97
CA MET A 243 6.41 14.92 -1.92
C MET A 243 7.59 14.76 -0.95
N GLY A 244 8.80 14.61 -1.48
CA GLY A 244 10.04 14.48 -0.73
C GLY A 244 10.19 15.55 0.34
N ALA A 245 10.71 15.14 1.49
CA ALA A 245 11.07 16.06 2.57
C ALA A 245 12.48 16.62 2.35
N LEU A 246 12.72 17.83 2.87
CA LEU A 246 14.05 18.42 2.81
C LEU A 246 14.99 17.66 3.75
N LEU A 247 16.13 17.22 3.23
CA LEU A 247 17.16 16.57 4.04
C LEU A 247 18.11 17.63 4.61
N ASN A 248 18.07 17.80 5.92
CA ASN A 248 19.12 18.51 6.66
C ASN A 248 20.06 17.49 7.30
N PRO A 249 21.29 17.28 6.78
CA PRO A 249 22.23 16.28 7.31
C PRO A 249 22.50 16.36 8.82
N PRO A 250 22.63 17.55 9.45
CA PRO A 250 22.87 17.61 10.90
C PRO A 250 21.63 17.29 11.74
N MET A 251 20.42 17.35 11.17
CA MET A 251 19.15 17.17 11.88
C MET A 251 18.22 16.23 11.10
N PRO A 252 18.54 14.92 11.03
CA PRO A 252 17.76 13.94 10.26
C PRO A 252 16.32 13.81 10.75
N GLU A 253 16.05 14.15 12.02
CA GLU A 253 14.71 14.06 12.60
C GLU A 253 13.69 15.03 11.98
N THR A 254 14.17 16.13 11.38
CA THR A 254 13.28 17.04 10.65
C THR A 254 12.72 16.40 9.38
N PHE A 255 13.51 15.54 8.73
CA PHE A 255 13.07 14.74 7.60
C PHE A 255 12.07 13.69 8.04
N THR A 256 12.37 12.91 9.09
CA THR A 256 11.47 11.85 9.58
C THR A 256 10.10 12.42 9.99
N PHE A 257 10.08 13.56 10.69
CA PHE A 257 8.85 14.21 11.11
C PHE A 257 8.02 14.73 9.93
N SER A 258 8.64 15.41 8.97
CA SER A 258 7.93 15.94 7.80
C SER A 258 7.45 14.84 6.85
N PHE A 259 8.25 13.78 6.67
CA PHE A 259 7.85 12.56 5.98
C PHE A 259 6.63 11.92 6.66
N ALA A 260 6.72 11.67 7.97
CA ALA A 260 5.64 11.08 8.75
C ALA A 260 4.34 11.89 8.64
N LEU A 261 4.40 13.23 8.79
CA LEU A 261 3.23 14.09 8.62
C LEU A 261 2.60 13.98 7.22
N LYS A 262 3.42 14.04 6.16
CA LYS A 262 2.92 13.89 4.78
C LYS A 262 2.29 12.52 4.56
N THR A 263 2.88 11.45 5.09
CA THR A 263 2.30 10.10 4.99
C THR A 263 0.99 9.97 5.76
N LEU A 264 0.88 10.61 6.92
CA LEU A 264 -0.37 10.64 7.69
C LEU A 264 -1.46 11.43 6.98
N ILE A 265 -1.11 12.53 6.30
CA ILE A 265 -2.06 13.27 5.47
C ILE A 265 -2.56 12.38 4.32
N LEU A 266 -1.67 11.69 3.60
CA LEU A 266 -2.09 10.79 2.50
C LEU A 266 -2.87 9.56 2.97
N THR A 267 -2.53 8.98 4.12
CA THR A 267 -3.37 7.92 4.71
C THR A 267 -4.74 8.47 5.14
N SER A 268 -4.84 9.70 5.64
CA SER A 268 -6.12 10.34 5.92
C SER A 268 -6.95 10.62 4.66
N THR A 269 -6.31 10.94 3.52
CA THR A 269 -7.02 11.09 2.24
C THR A 269 -7.53 9.76 1.71
N PHE A 270 -6.79 8.65 1.88
CA PHE A 270 -7.31 7.29 1.61
C PHE A 270 -8.61 7.01 2.39
N LEU A 271 -8.62 7.33 3.68
CA LEU A 271 -9.80 7.16 4.53
C LEU A 271 -10.96 8.06 4.12
N TRP A 272 -10.67 9.29 3.68
CA TRP A 272 -11.68 10.21 3.18
C TRP A 272 -12.30 9.75 1.87
N ILE A 273 -11.50 9.21 0.95
CA ILE A 273 -11.96 8.66 -0.32
C ILE A 273 -12.89 7.47 -0.07
N ARG A 274 -12.51 6.57 0.85
CA ARG A 274 -13.37 5.45 1.29
C ARG A 274 -14.73 5.94 1.83
N ALA A 275 -14.76 7.08 2.52
CA ALA A 275 -15.99 7.61 3.10
C ALA A 275 -16.94 8.26 2.08
N SER A 276 -16.42 8.71 0.94
CA SER A 276 -17.13 9.60 0.02
C SER A 276 -17.61 8.92 -1.26
N TYR A 277 -16.85 7.95 -1.79
CA TYR A 277 -17.15 7.36 -3.09
C TYR A 277 -17.87 6.00 -3.01
N PRO A 278 -18.81 5.72 -3.92
CA PRO A 278 -19.38 4.39 -4.07
C PRO A 278 -18.35 3.42 -4.69
N ARG A 279 -18.57 2.13 -4.47
CA ARG A 279 -17.73 1.07 -5.07
C ARG A 279 -17.90 1.04 -6.60
N PHE A 280 -16.79 0.82 -7.30
CA PHE A 280 -16.82 0.56 -8.73
C PHE A 280 -17.25 -0.88 -9.03
N ARG A 281 -17.88 -1.08 -10.18
CA ARG A 281 -18.00 -2.42 -10.76
C ARG A 281 -16.64 -2.83 -11.35
N TYR A 282 -16.35 -4.13 -11.30
CA TYR A 282 -15.14 -4.72 -11.87
C TYR A 282 -14.89 -4.29 -13.34
N ASP A 283 -15.93 -4.30 -14.19
CA ASP A 283 -15.79 -3.91 -15.60
C ASP A 283 -15.36 -2.44 -15.77
N HIS A 284 -15.85 -1.55 -14.90
CA HIS A 284 -15.49 -0.13 -14.92
C HIS A 284 -14.06 0.11 -14.46
N LEU A 285 -13.57 -0.66 -13.48
CA LEU A 285 -12.16 -0.62 -13.07
C LEU A 285 -11.27 -1.04 -14.25
N MET A 286 -11.61 -2.14 -14.92
CA MET A 286 -10.85 -2.61 -16.07
C MET A 286 -10.86 -1.58 -17.22
N HIS A 287 -12.01 -0.97 -17.50
CA HIS A 287 -12.09 0.10 -18.49
C HIS A 287 -11.22 1.31 -18.11
N LEU A 288 -11.24 1.72 -16.84
CA LEU A 288 -10.45 2.85 -16.35
C LEU A 288 -8.95 2.61 -16.58
N LEU A 289 -8.43 1.46 -16.16
CA LEU A 289 -7.00 1.17 -16.25
C LEU A 289 -6.55 0.95 -17.70
N TRP A 290 -7.27 0.13 -18.47
CA TRP A 290 -6.85 -0.26 -19.81
C TRP A 290 -7.14 0.78 -20.89
N LYS A 291 -8.27 1.48 -20.82
CA LYS A 291 -8.69 2.41 -21.88
C LYS A 291 -8.42 3.86 -21.55
N ASN A 292 -8.35 4.24 -20.27
CA ASN A 292 -8.10 5.62 -19.89
C ASN A 292 -6.65 5.82 -19.42
N PHE A 293 -6.20 5.06 -18.41
CA PHE A 293 -4.87 5.25 -17.83
C PHE A 293 -3.78 4.78 -18.78
N LEU A 294 -3.85 3.56 -19.32
CA LEU A 294 -2.77 3.01 -20.14
C LEU A 294 -2.38 3.89 -21.35
N PRO A 295 -3.32 4.43 -22.16
CA PRO A 295 -2.93 5.32 -23.26
C PRO A 295 -2.29 6.62 -22.76
N LEU A 296 -2.79 7.18 -21.67
CA LEU A 296 -2.28 8.42 -21.09
C LEU A 296 -0.90 8.22 -20.44
N THR A 297 -0.68 7.11 -19.73
CA THR A 297 0.62 6.79 -19.12
C THR A 297 1.67 6.51 -20.19
N LEU A 298 1.32 5.88 -21.31
CA LEU A 298 2.23 5.71 -22.44
C LEU A 298 2.59 7.05 -23.08
N ALA A 299 1.61 7.93 -23.31
CA ALA A 299 1.86 9.26 -23.85
C ALA A 299 2.79 10.08 -22.92
N LEU A 300 2.53 10.04 -21.61
CA LEU A 300 3.38 10.70 -20.61
C LEU A 300 4.75 10.04 -20.49
N CYS A 301 4.87 8.72 -20.64
CA CYS A 301 6.16 8.05 -20.67
C CYS A 301 7.01 8.58 -21.84
N MET A 302 6.45 8.68 -23.04
CA MET A 302 7.16 9.26 -24.19
C MET A 302 7.54 10.72 -23.95
N TRP A 303 6.65 11.50 -23.34
CA TRP A 303 6.94 12.87 -22.92
C TRP A 303 8.12 12.95 -21.95
N HIS A 304 8.11 12.16 -20.87
CA HIS A 304 9.16 12.14 -19.85
C HIS A 304 10.48 11.53 -20.33
N VAL A 305 10.49 10.71 -21.39
CA VAL A 305 11.72 10.32 -22.09
C VAL A 305 12.29 11.48 -22.90
N SER A 306 11.45 12.17 -23.68
CA SER A 306 11.90 13.22 -24.60
C SER A 306 12.28 14.53 -23.91
N LEU A 307 11.56 14.93 -22.86
CA LEU A 307 11.72 16.24 -22.22
C LEU A 307 13.12 16.47 -21.62
N PRO A 308 13.71 15.55 -20.83
CA PRO A 308 15.07 15.72 -20.31
C PRO A 308 16.11 15.85 -21.42
N ILE A 309 15.90 15.18 -22.57
CA ILE A 309 16.81 15.25 -23.72
C ILE A 309 16.70 16.62 -24.40
N ILE A 310 15.49 17.10 -24.67
CA ILE A 310 15.25 18.39 -25.35
C ILE A 310 15.77 19.56 -24.52
N MET A 311 15.57 19.53 -23.20
CA MET A 311 16.00 20.59 -22.29
C MET A 311 17.45 20.44 -21.82
N ALA A 312 18.17 19.41 -22.28
CA ALA A 312 19.51 19.04 -21.80
C ALA A 312 19.56 18.91 -20.25
N CYS A 313 18.48 18.44 -19.63
CA CYS A 313 18.31 18.24 -18.20
C CYS A 313 18.29 16.75 -17.83
N VAL A 314 19.08 15.91 -18.51
CA VAL A 314 19.20 14.49 -18.17
C VAL A 314 19.82 14.37 -16.76
N PRO A 315 19.15 13.74 -15.79
CA PRO A 315 19.68 13.61 -14.44
C PRO A 315 20.90 12.68 -14.41
N PRO A 316 21.82 12.89 -13.45
CA PRO A 316 22.97 12.02 -13.28
C PRO A 316 22.54 10.62 -12.80
N GLN A 317 23.30 9.59 -13.19
CA GLN A 317 23.08 8.23 -12.69
C GLN A 317 23.68 7.99 -11.30
N THR A 318 24.63 8.83 -10.89
CA THR A 318 25.42 8.72 -9.65
C THR A 318 25.30 9.96 -8.79
#